data_AF-A0A2D7RD76-F1
#
_entry.id   AF-A0A2D7RD76-F1
#
_cell.length_a   1.000
_cell.length_b   1.000
_cell.length_c   1.000
_cell.angle_alpha   90.00
_cell.angle_beta   90.00
_cell.angle_gamma   90.00
#
_symmetry.space_group_name_H-M   'P 1'
#
loop_
_entity.id
_entity.type
_entity.pdbx_description
1 polymer ?
#
loop_
_entity_poly.entity_id
_entity_poly.type
_entity_poly.pdbx_seq_one_letter_code
_entity_poly.pdbx_strand_id
1 'polypeptide(L)'
;MALKKSQKSLKNWTKQNWRTKSGKNSTQGPKATGERYLPEKAIKSLSSSEYAATTRKKRADTKKGKQHSSQPKKVAKKTRSYRKS
;
A
#
# COMPACT_ATOMS: atom_id res chain seq x y z
N MET A 1 31.74 9.23 3.36
CA MET A 1 31.41 7.79 3.25
C MET A 1 30.21 7.58 2.32
N ALA A 2 30.28 6.62 1.40
CA ALA A 2 29.11 6.23 0.61
C ALA A 2 28.12 5.40 1.45
N LEU A 3 26.81 5.61 1.26
CA LEU A 3 25.77 4.88 1.98
C LEU A 3 25.80 3.37 1.66
N LYS A 4 25.62 2.52 2.68
CA LYS A 4 25.41 1.08 2.49
C LYS A 4 24.10 0.81 1.75
N LYS A 5 23.97 -0.34 1.08
CA LYS A 5 22.76 -0.70 0.31
C LYS A 5 21.46 -0.62 1.15
N SER A 6 21.49 -1.10 2.38
CA SER A 6 20.34 -1.00 3.31
C SER A 6 19.96 0.44 3.63
N GLN A 7 20.95 1.32 3.83
CA GLN A 7 20.72 2.74 4.09
C GLN A 7 20.16 3.47 2.86
N LYS A 8 20.61 3.09 1.65
CA LYS A 8 20.01 3.59 0.40
C LYS A 8 18.54 3.16 0.27
N SER A 9 18.26 1.90 0.57
CA SER A 9 16.90 1.34 0.57
C SER A 9 15.99 2.06 1.57
N LEU A 10 16.44 2.21 2.82
CA LEU A 10 15.69 2.95 3.84
C LEU A 10 15.45 4.40 3.43
N LYS A 11 16.47 5.09 2.91
CA LYS A 11 16.34 6.48 2.41
C LYS A 11 15.30 6.57 1.29
N ASN A 12 15.28 5.62 0.37
CA ASN A 12 14.28 5.56 -0.72
C ASN A 12 12.88 5.28 -0.19
N TRP A 13 12.75 4.41 0.81
CA TRP A 13 11.47 4.08 1.44
C TRP A 13 10.90 5.26 2.22
N THR A 14 11.71 5.96 3.02
CA THR A 14 11.31 7.12 3.83
C THR A 14 10.94 8.34 2.97
N LYS A 15 11.53 8.48 1.78
CA LYS A 15 11.19 9.57 0.84
C LYS A 15 9.84 9.36 0.14
N GLN A 16 9.24 8.18 0.22
CA GLN A 16 7.95 7.93 -0.42
C GLN A 16 6.82 8.50 0.44
N ASN A 17 5.86 9.14 -0.21
CA ASN A 17 4.62 9.53 0.45
C ASN A 17 3.72 8.31 0.59
N TRP A 18 3.52 7.81 1.80
CA TRP A 18 2.63 6.68 2.07
C TRP A 18 1.25 7.17 2.50
N ARG A 19 0.20 6.74 1.80
CA ARG A 19 -1.18 7.16 2.10
C ARG A 19 -2.24 6.15 1.62
N THR A 20 -3.50 6.41 1.94
CA THR A 20 -4.66 5.83 1.26
C THR A 20 -5.08 6.73 0.09
N LYS A 21 -5.96 6.25 -0.81
CA LYS A 21 -6.42 7.07 -1.95
C LYS A 21 -7.29 8.23 -1.47
N SER A 22 -8.11 8.02 -0.43
CA SER A 22 -8.95 9.06 0.16
C SER A 22 -8.23 9.99 1.14
N GLY A 23 -7.01 9.65 1.56
CA GLY A 23 -6.30 10.34 2.66
C GLY A 23 -6.81 10.00 4.06
N LYS A 24 -7.88 9.18 4.18
CA LYS A 24 -8.41 8.72 5.47
C LYS A 24 -7.60 7.54 6.03
N ASN A 25 -7.75 7.29 7.32
CA ASN A 25 -7.08 6.19 8.00
C ASN A 25 -7.44 4.82 7.38
N SER A 26 -6.44 3.94 7.31
CA SER A 26 -6.60 2.61 6.75
C SER A 26 -7.28 1.63 7.73
N THR A 27 -6.81 1.59 8.98
CA THR A 27 -7.28 0.65 10.02
C THR A 27 -7.47 1.30 11.39
N GLN A 28 -6.93 2.50 11.61
CA GLN A 28 -6.92 3.15 12.92
C GLN A 28 -8.09 4.10 13.11
N GLY A 29 -8.77 3.95 14.24
CA GLY A 29 -9.84 4.84 14.70
C GLY A 29 -11.19 4.62 14.03
N PRO A 30 -12.24 5.30 14.53
CA PRO A 30 -13.63 5.09 14.10
C PRO A 30 -13.88 5.48 12.64
N LYS A 31 -13.00 6.29 12.04
CA LYS A 31 -13.09 6.74 10.64
C LYS A 31 -12.26 5.88 9.67
N ALA A 32 -11.76 4.73 10.12
CA ALA A 32 -10.93 3.85 9.29
C ALA A 32 -11.73 3.27 8.11
N THR A 33 -11.25 3.46 6.89
CA THR A 33 -11.99 3.05 5.68
C THR A 33 -11.68 1.62 5.24
N GLY A 34 -10.67 0.97 5.82
CA GLY A 34 -10.17 -0.32 5.34
C GLY A 34 -9.41 -0.22 4.02
N GLU A 35 -9.21 0.98 3.47
CA GLU A 35 -8.44 1.21 2.24
C GLU A 35 -7.02 0.71 2.34
N ARG A 36 -6.40 0.42 1.20
CA ARG A 36 -5.03 -0.08 1.18
C ARG A 36 -4.04 1.08 1.28
N TYR A 37 -3.13 0.96 2.26
CA TYR A 37 -2.04 1.89 2.49
C TYR A 37 -0.86 1.54 1.57
N LEU A 38 -0.51 2.46 0.67
CA LEU A 38 0.46 2.25 -0.41
C LEU A 38 1.26 3.53 -0.66
N PRO A 39 2.43 3.44 -1.31
CA PRO A 39 3.11 4.63 -1.82
C PRO A 39 2.21 5.38 -2.80
N GLU A 40 2.22 6.71 -2.73
CA GLU A 40 1.39 7.59 -3.55
C GLU A 40 1.60 7.31 -5.05
N LYS A 41 2.85 7.12 -5.48
CA LYS A 41 3.18 6.78 -6.86
C LYS A 41 2.56 5.45 -7.30
N ALA A 42 2.44 4.49 -6.38
CA ALA A 42 1.78 3.22 -6.63
C ALA A 42 0.25 3.38 -6.70
N ILE A 43 -0.34 4.28 -5.92
CA ILE A 43 -1.78 4.59 -6.01
C ILE A 43 -2.10 5.23 -7.36
N LYS A 44 -1.25 6.18 -7.80
CA LYS A 44 -1.40 6.89 -9.09
C LYS A 44 -1.26 5.96 -10.30
N SER A 45 -0.52 4.85 -10.19
CA SER A 45 -0.35 3.87 -11.28
C SER A 45 -1.45 2.81 -11.35
N LEU A 46 -2.36 2.77 -10.37
CA LEU A 46 -3.51 1.88 -10.38
C LEU A 46 -4.73 2.57 -10.98
N SER A 47 -5.46 1.83 -11.80
CA SER A 47 -6.80 2.26 -12.18
C SER A 47 -7.74 2.28 -10.95
N SER A 48 -8.83 3.03 -11.05
CA SER A 48 -9.86 3.06 -10.01
C SER A 48 -10.42 1.68 -9.69
N SER A 49 -10.61 0.82 -10.69
CA SER A 49 -11.10 -0.55 -10.51
C SER A 49 -10.08 -1.44 -9.80
N GLU A 50 -8.79 -1.31 -10.11
CA GLU A 50 -7.72 -2.05 -9.43
C GLU A 50 -7.57 -1.64 -7.96
N TYR A 51 -7.62 -0.34 -7.68
CA TYR A 51 -7.59 0.17 -6.31
C TYR A 51 -8.82 -0.30 -5.51
N ALA A 52 -10.00 -0.27 -6.12
CA ALA A 52 -11.22 -0.77 -5.50
C ALA A 52 -11.14 -2.28 -5.22
N ALA A 53 -10.65 -3.09 -6.17
CA ALA A 53 -10.50 -4.53 -6.01
C ALA A 53 -9.54 -4.89 -4.87
N THR A 54 -8.39 -4.21 -4.78
CA THR A 54 -7.43 -4.45 -3.70
C THR A 54 -7.99 -3.99 -2.35
N THR A 55 -8.72 -2.88 -2.29
CA THR A 55 -9.39 -2.43 -1.06
C THR A 55 -10.48 -3.40 -0.61
N ARG A 56 -11.32 -3.88 -1.53
CA ARG A 56 -12.36 -4.89 -1.25
C ARG A 56 -11.75 -6.17 -0.67
N LYS A 57 -10.64 -6.66 -1.24
CA LYS A 57 -9.90 -7.81 -0.72
C LYS A 57 -9.40 -7.56 0.71
N LYS A 58 -8.90 -6.36 1.01
CA LYS A 58 -8.42 -5.99 2.35
C LYS A 58 -9.55 -6.06 3.36
N ARG A 59 -10.66 -5.38 3.07
CA ARG A 59 -11.85 -5.37 3.93
C ARG A 59 -12.38 -6.78 4.19
N ALA A 60 -12.45 -7.62 3.14
CA ALA A 60 -12.89 -9.00 3.26
C ALA A 60 -11.96 -9.84 4.15
N ASP A 61 -10.65 -9.71 4.01
CA ASP A 61 -9.69 -10.44 4.84
C ASP A 61 -9.71 -9.94 6.30
N THR A 62 -9.80 -8.63 6.51
CA THR A 62 -9.94 -8.03 7.85
C THR A 62 -11.22 -8.49 8.53
N LYS A 63 -12.35 -8.54 7.82
CA LYS A 63 -13.63 -9.08 8.35
C LYS A 63 -13.50 -10.55 8.74
N LYS A 64 -12.62 -11.31 8.08
CA LYS A 64 -12.30 -12.71 8.40
C LYS A 64 -11.27 -12.85 9.53
N GLY A 65 -10.89 -11.76 10.21
CA GLY A 65 -9.90 -11.79 11.30
C GLY A 65 -8.46 -12.01 10.85
N LYS A 66 -8.15 -11.90 9.55
CA LYS A 66 -6.78 -12.13 9.07
C LYS A 66 -5.89 -10.94 9.42
N GLN A 67 -4.77 -11.23 10.09
CA GLN A 67 -3.72 -10.25 10.36
C GLN A 67 -3.09 -9.69 9.07
N HIS A 68 -3.03 -10.50 8.00
CA HIS A 68 -2.44 -10.12 6.72
C HIS A 68 -3.38 -10.36 5.54
N SER A 69 -3.47 -9.37 4.63
CA SER A 69 -4.27 -9.43 3.40
C SER A 69 -3.37 -9.36 2.16
N SER A 70 -3.24 -10.48 1.46
CA SER A 70 -2.54 -10.55 0.17
C SER A 70 -3.21 -9.66 -0.88
N GLN A 71 -2.42 -8.87 -1.61
CA GLN A 71 -2.92 -8.11 -2.76
C GLN A 71 -3.31 -9.05 -3.91
N PRO A 72 -4.33 -8.72 -4.71
CA PRO A 72 -4.59 -9.41 -5.97
C PRO A 72 -3.35 -9.45 -6.86
N LYS A 73 -3.07 -10.59 -7.51
CA LYS A 73 -1.80 -10.83 -8.24
C LYS A 73 -1.41 -9.71 -9.22
N LYS A 74 -2.38 -9.19 -9.98
CA LYS A 74 -2.16 -8.08 -10.95
C LYS A 74 -1.70 -6.78 -10.24
N VAL A 75 -2.40 -6.39 -9.17
CA VAL A 75 -2.07 -5.19 -8.37
C VAL A 75 -0.73 -5.38 -7.64
N ALA A 76 -0.47 -6.58 -7.13
CA ALA A 76 0.80 -6.91 -6.48
C ALA A 76 1.99 -6.71 -7.43
N LYS A 77 1.87 -7.16 -8.69
CA LYS A 77 2.90 -6.97 -9.72
C LYS A 77 3.14 -5.48 -10.01
N LYS A 78 2.07 -4.70 -10.25
CA LYS A 78 2.17 -3.25 -10.51
C LYS A 78 2.79 -2.48 -9.36
N THR A 79 2.38 -2.77 -8.12
CA THR A 79 2.87 -2.05 -6.93
C THR A 79 4.25 -2.50 -6.45
N ARG A 80 4.80 -3.61 -6.98
CA ARG A 80 6.10 -4.15 -6.56
C ARG A 80 7.25 -3.21 -6.90
N SER A 81 7.23 -2.61 -8.10
CA SER A 81 8.28 -1.68 -8.55
C SER A 81 8.39 -0.44 -7.65
N TYR A 82 7.26 0.07 -7.17
CA TYR A 82 7.22 1.25 -6.29
C TYR A 82 7.68 0.96 -4.86
N ARG A 83 7.64 -0.31 -4.44
CA ARG A 83 8.05 -0.75 -3.10
C ARG A 83 9.47 -1.32 -3.06
N LYS A 84 10.12 -1.50 -4.21
CA LYS A 84 11.54 -1.87 -4.28
C LYS A 84 12.36 -0.63 -3.95
N SER A 85 13.23 -0.77 -2.96
CA SER A 85 14.02 0.30 -2.39
C SER A 85 15.51 0.02 -2.48
#